data_AF-A0A7S1AD67-F1
#
_entry.id   AF-A0A7S1AD67-F1
#
_cell.length_a   1.000
_cell.length_b   1.000
_cell.length_c   1.000
_cell.angle_alpha   90.00
_cell.angle_beta   90.00
_cell.angle_gamma   90.00
#
_symmetry.space_group_name_H-M   'P 1'
#
loop_
_entity.id
_entity.type
_entity.pdbx_description
1 polymer ?
#
loop_
_entity_poly.entity_id
_entity_poly.type
_entity_poly.pdbx_seq_one_letter_code
_entity_poly.pdbx_strand_id
1 'polypeptide(L)'
;MQLLVAGTLLVAGLQWLGSTTDIVELLLNGVALAYIMEIDELTYNVLVPTKVATLIRRMEPMDVNWPMELPLRSLLMTVPLTITLTIFMVNVLQPHAQAVSEVQQALCA
;
A
#
# COMPACT_ATOMS: atom_id res chain seq x y z
N MET A 1 -9.58 15.04 1.22
CA MET A 1 -10.12 14.20 0.13
C MET A 1 -9.17 13.07 -0.24
N GLN A 2 -7.92 13.36 -0.62
CA GLN A 2 -6.92 12.33 -0.99
C GLN A 2 -6.71 11.23 0.08
N LEU A 3 -6.64 11.59 1.36
CA LEU A 3 -6.49 10.62 2.46
C LEU A 3 -7.67 9.66 2.61
N LEU A 4 -8.89 10.12 2.33
CA LEU A 4 -10.07 9.27 2.39
C LEU A 4 -10.05 8.26 1.25
N VAL A 5 -9.75 8.71 0.03
CA VAL A 5 -9.63 7.85 -1.15
C VAL A 5 -8.53 6.81 -0.95
N ALA A 6 -7.34 7.25 -0.52
CA ALA A 6 -6.21 6.37 -0.24
C ALA A 6 -6.54 5.36 0.89
N GLY A 7 -7.18 5.81 1.97
CA GLY A 7 -7.61 4.94 3.06
C GLY A 7 -8.64 3.89 2.62
N THR A 8 -9.64 4.29 1.83
CA THR A 8 -10.64 3.35 1.30
C THR A 8 -10.03 2.34 0.34
N LEU A 9 -9.12 2.79 -0.54
CA LEU A 9 -8.41 1.91 -1.46
C LEU A 9 -7.50 0.93 -0.72
N LEU A 10 -6.82 1.37 0.34
CA LEU A 10 -5.98 0.52 1.17
C LEU A 10 -6.81 -0.60 1.82
N VAL A 11 -7.91 -0.26 2.49
CA VAL A 11 -8.74 -1.25 3.19
C VAL A 11 -9.42 -2.21 2.21
N ALA A 12 -10.02 -1.68 1.14
CA ALA A 12 -10.68 -2.50 0.12
C ALA A 12 -9.69 -3.41 -0.60
N GLY A 13 -8.51 -2.90 -0.96
CA GLY A 13 -7.46 -3.67 -1.61
C GLY A 13 -6.90 -4.77 -0.72
N LEU A 14 -6.63 -4.48 0.56
CA LEU A 14 -6.19 -5.49 1.53
C LEU A 14 -7.24 -6.58 1.70
N GLN A 15 -8.51 -6.23 1.90
CA GLN A 15 -9.59 -7.20 2.07
C GLN A 15 -9.76 -8.07 0.81
N TRP A 16 -9.71 -7.48 -0.38
CA TRP A 16 -9.82 -8.21 -1.64
C TRP A 16 -8.65 -9.17 -1.83
N LEU A 17 -7.42 -8.71 -1.61
CA LEU A 17 -6.22 -9.52 -1.76
C LEU A 17 -6.17 -10.66 -0.73
N GLY A 18 -6.55 -10.38 0.52
CA GLY A 18 -6.61 -11.38 1.59
C GLY A 18 -7.70 -12.44 1.41
N SER A 19 -8.75 -12.15 0.64
CA SER A 19 -9.77 -13.14 0.28
C SER A 19 -9.29 -14.14 -0.78
N THR A 20 -8.16 -13.88 -1.44
CA THR A 20 -7.60 -14.78 -2.46
C THR A 20 -6.77 -15.86 -1.76
N THR A 21 -7.31 -17.08 -1.67
CA THR A 21 -6.69 -18.20 -0.95
C THR A 21 -5.81 -19.09 -1.83
N ASP A 22 -5.95 -19.01 -3.16
CA ASP A 22 -5.08 -19.70 -4.11
C ASP A 22 -3.82 -18.85 -4.39
N ILE A 23 -2.64 -19.44 -4.16
CA ILE A 23 -1.35 -18.78 -4.34
C ILE A 23 -1.08 -18.40 -5.80
N VAL A 24 -1.61 -19.16 -6.77
CA VAL A 24 -1.44 -18.89 -8.20
C VAL A 24 -2.26 -17.66 -8.59
N GLU A 25 -3.51 -17.59 -8.12
CA GLU A 25 -4.37 -16.43 -8.34
C GLU A 25 -3.81 -15.19 -7.61
N LEU A 26 -3.30 -15.36 -6.39
CA LEU A 26 -2.66 -14.28 -5.63
C LEU A 26 -1.46 -13.71 -6.40
N LEU A 27 -0.61 -14.58 -6.95
CA LEU A 27 0.55 -14.17 -7.74
C LEU A 27 0.13 -13.45 -9.02
N LEU A 28 -0.85 -13.97 -9.75
CA LEU A 28 -1.38 -13.36 -10.96
C LEU A 28 -1.97 -11.97 -10.67
N ASN A 29 -2.77 -11.85 -9.60
CA ASN A 29 -3.36 -10.59 -9.15
C ASN A 29 -2.29 -9.57 -8.72
N GLY A 30 -1.22 -10.03 -8.05
CA GLY A 30 -0.09 -9.18 -7.67
C GLY A 30 0.67 -8.63 -8.89
N VAL A 31 0.94 -9.49 -9.88
CA VAL A 31 1.59 -9.07 -11.13
C VAL A 31 0.71 -8.08 -11.90
N ALA A 32 -0.59 -8.34 -12.00
CA ALA A 32 -1.53 -7.42 -12.64
C ALA A 32 -1.57 -6.04 -11.93
N LEU A 33 -1.55 -6.02 -10.60
CA LEU A 33 -1.52 -4.78 -9.83
C LEU A 33 -0.22 -3.98 -10.07
N ALA A 34 0.93 -4.67 -10.17
CA ALA A 34 2.19 -4.02 -10.52
C ALA A 34 2.13 -3.34 -11.89
N TYR A 35 1.57 -4.00 -12.91
CA TYR A 35 1.36 -3.40 -14.22
C TYR A 35 0.43 -2.19 -14.18
N ILE A 36 -0.65 -2.23 -13.39
CA ILE A 36 -1.56 -1.09 -13.23
C ILE A 36 -0.83 0.13 -12.66
N MET A 37 0.06 -0.06 -11.68
CA MET A 37 0.87 1.04 -11.11
C MET A 37 1.82 1.65 -12.15
N GLU A 38 2.47 0.83 -12.97
CA GLU A 38 3.32 1.31 -14.06
C GLU A 38 2.53 2.11 -15.10
N ILE A 39 1.32 1.64 -15.45
CA ILE A 39 0.44 2.35 -16.38
C ILE A 39 -0.03 3.68 -15.78
N ASP A 40 -0.36 3.74 -14.49
CA ASP A 40 -0.73 4.98 -13.81
C ASP A 40 0.40 6.02 -13.88
N GLU A 41 1.65 5.60 -13.62
CA GLU A 41 2.82 6.46 -13.72
C GLU A 41 3.07 6.96 -15.17
N LEU A 42 2.96 6.07 -16.16
CA LEU A 42 3.06 6.44 -17.57
C LEU A 42 1.95 7.43 -17.97
N THR A 43 0.73 7.17 -17.51
CA THR A 43 -0.44 8.03 -17.76
C THR A 43 -0.23 9.41 -17.15
N TYR A 44 0.28 9.48 -15.92
CA TYR A 44 0.67 10.74 -15.28
C TYR A 44 1.71 11.49 -16.13
N ASN A 45 2.77 10.80 -16.55
CA ASN A 45 3.84 11.41 -17.36
C ASN A 45 3.36 11.93 -18.72
N VAL A 46 2.39 11.27 -19.35
CA VAL A 46 1.83 11.67 -20.64
C VAL A 46 0.79 12.79 -20.49
N LEU A 47 -0.07 12.72 -19.49
CA LEU A 47 -1.20 13.65 -19.34
C LEU A 47 -0.84 14.94 -18.58
N VAL A 48 0.22 14.93 -17.76
CA VAL A 48 0.59 16.11 -16.96
C VAL A 48 1.09 17.23 -17.88
N PRO A 49 0.43 18.41 -17.86
CA PRO A 49 0.87 19.55 -18.65
C PRO A 49 2.25 20.03 -18.18
N THR A 50 3.11 20.42 -19.12
CA THR A 50 4.47 20.90 -18.84
C THR A 50 4.50 22.05 -17.83
N LYS A 51 3.45 22.88 -17.79
CA LYS A 51 3.30 23.97 -16.81
C LYS A 51 3.16 23.45 -15.37
N VAL A 52 2.39 22.39 -15.15
CA VAL A 52 2.20 21.77 -13.84
C VAL A 52 3.48 21.05 -13.42
N ALA A 53 4.12 20.31 -14.33
CA ALA A 53 5.42 19.69 -14.08
C ALA A 53 6.50 20.71 -13.70
N THR A 54 6.50 21.89 -14.34
CA THR A 54 7.44 22.98 -14.03
C THR A 54 7.13 23.63 -12.68
N LEU A 55 5.84 23.77 -12.33
CA LEU A 55 5.42 24.32 -11.04
C LEU A 55 5.80 23.38 -9.89
N ILE A 56 5.57 22.07 -10.04
CA ILE A 56 5.99 21.04 -9.08
C ILE A 56 7.51 21.04 -8.93
N ARG A 57 8.26 21.09 -10.04
CA ARG A 57 9.74 21.20 -9.99
C ARG A 57 10.26 22.49 -9.37
N ARG A 58 9.45 23.56 -9.37
CA ARG A 58 9.75 24.86 -8.74
C ARG A 58 9.24 24.96 -7.30
N MET A 59 8.54 23.95 -6.79
CA MET A 59 8.33 23.84 -5.35
C MET A 59 9.69 23.51 -4.75
N GLU A 60 10.38 24.54 -4.29
CA GLU A 60 11.65 24.42 -3.56
C GLU A 60 11.44 23.46 -2.38
N PRO A 61 12.33 22.48 -2.15
CA PRO A 61 12.26 21.68 -0.94
C PRO A 61 12.29 22.65 0.24
N MET A 62 11.24 22.61 1.05
CA MET A 62 11.09 23.47 2.20
C MET A 62 12.32 23.29 3.11
N ASP A 63 13.12 24.35 3.26
CA ASP A 63 14.27 24.35 4.16
C ASP A 63 13.75 24.30 5.61
N VAL A 64 13.61 23.08 6.14
CA VAL A 64 13.13 22.88 7.50
C VAL A 64 14.32 22.80 8.45
N ASN A 65 14.61 23.92 9.09
CA ASN A 65 15.57 24.00 10.18
C ASN A 65 14.89 23.48 11.46
N TRP A 66 14.99 22.18 11.75
CA TRP A 66 14.38 21.57 12.95
C TRP A 66 15.29 21.68 14.18
N PRO A 67 14.91 22.41 15.25
CA PRO A 67 15.13 21.93 16.60
C PRO A 67 14.05 20.87 16.89
N MET A 68 14.43 19.70 17.39
CA MET A 68 13.56 18.54 17.56
C MET A 68 12.23 18.86 18.29
N GLU A 69 11.14 18.96 17.53
CA GLU A 69 9.76 18.77 17.99
C GLU A 69 9.11 17.73 17.07
N LEU A 70 8.61 16.64 17.64
CA LEU A 70 8.05 15.50 16.91
C LEU A 70 7.12 15.97 15.77
N PRO A 71 7.37 15.57 14.50
CA PRO A 71 6.57 16.03 13.37
C PRO A 71 5.19 15.38 13.42
N LEU A 72 4.25 16.02 14.13
CA LEU A 72 2.86 15.57 14.31
C LEU A 72 2.21 15.20 12.97
N ARG A 73 2.55 15.92 11.90
CA ARG A 73 2.07 15.64 10.53
C ARG A 73 2.55 14.30 9.99
N SER A 74 3.80 13.92 10.24
CA SER A 74 4.35 12.62 9.84
C SER A 74 3.77 11.49 10.69
N LEU A 75 3.60 11.74 11.99
CA LEU A 75 2.99 10.79 12.91
C LEU A 75 1.52 10.52 12.54
N LEU A 76 0.77 11.56 12.19
CA LEU A 76 -0.63 11.47 11.77
C LEU A 76 -0.80 10.65 10.48
N MET A 77 0.22 10.56 9.62
CA MET A 77 0.16 9.76 8.39
C MET A 77 0.68 8.32 8.58
N THR A 78 1.73 8.14 9.38
CA THR A 78 2.39 6.82 9.51
C THR A 78 1.65 5.89 10.48
N VAL A 79 1.17 6.42 11.61
CA VAL A 79 0.46 5.65 12.63
C VAL A 79 -0.81 4.93 12.13
N PRO A 80 -1.74 5.57 11.39
CA PRO A 80 -2.91 4.86 10.89
C PRO A 80 -2.54 3.76 9.87
N LEU A 81 -1.48 3.97 9.09
CA LEU A 81 -1.01 2.97 8.14
C LEU A 81 -0.43 1.74 8.84
N THR A 82 0.36 1.93 9.89
CA THR A 82 0.92 0.80 10.67
C THR A 82 -0.16 0.06 11.45
N ILE A 83 -1.14 0.78 12.02
CA ILE A 83 -2.30 0.18 12.70
C ILE A 83 -3.14 -0.66 11.71
N THR A 84 -3.47 -0.13 10.53
CA THR A 84 -4.28 -0.86 9.55
C THR A 84 -3.58 -2.13 9.05
N LEU A 85 -2.27 -2.06 8.78
CA LEU A 85 -1.48 -3.23 8.36
C LEU A 85 -1.36 -4.29 9.47
N THR A 86 -1.16 -3.89 10.72
CA THR A 86 -1.08 -4.83 11.84
C THR A 86 -2.42 -5.52 12.11
N ILE A 87 -3.53 -4.78 12.05
CA ILE A 87 -4.88 -5.37 12.14
C ILE A 87 -5.09 -6.41 11.05
N PHE A 88 -4.74 -6.10 9.81
CA PHE A 88 -4.89 -7.02 8.68
C PHE A 88 -4.03 -8.30 8.84
N MET A 89 -2.77 -8.13 9.26
CA MET A 89 -1.85 -9.25 9.50
C MET A 89 -2.41 -10.25 10.52
N VAL A 90 -2.96 -9.77 11.63
CA VAL A 90 -3.46 -10.63 12.70
C VAL A 90 -4.81 -11.26 12.35
N ASN A 91 -5.74 -10.50 11.77
CA ASN A 91 -7.11 -10.96 11.57
C ASN A 91 -7.31 -11.77 10.29
N VAL A 92 -6.52 -11.50 9.24
CA VAL A 92 -6.71 -12.08 7.91
C VAL A 92 -5.55 -12.99 7.54
N LEU A 93 -4.31 -12.52 7.68
CA LEU A 93 -3.17 -13.29 7.16
C LEU A 93 -2.75 -14.46 8.06
N GLN A 94 -2.69 -14.24 9.38
CA GLN A 94 -2.31 -15.27 10.34
C GLN A 94 -3.13 -16.58 10.25
N PRO A 95 -4.49 -16.56 10.17
CA PRO A 95 -5.25 -17.80 10.07
C PRO A 95 -4.97 -18.57 8.76
N HIS A 96 -4.75 -17.88 7.64
CA HIS A 96 -4.40 -18.52 6.37
C HIS A 96 -3.00 -19.14 6.41
N ALA A 97 -2.03 -18.45 7.02
CA ALA A 97 -0.67 -18.96 7.17
C ALA A 97 -0.63 -20.24 8.05
N GLN A 98 -1.41 -20.28 9.13
CA GLN A 98 -1.51 -21.45 10.00
C GLN A 98 -2.11 -22.66 9.26
N ALA A 99 -3.20 -22.46 8.51
CA ALA A 99 -3.84 -23.53 7.74
C ALA A 99 -2.89 -24.17 6.73
N VAL A 100 -2.07 -23.38 6.02
CA VAL A 100 -1.07 -23.91 5.08
C VAL A 100 0.01 -24.73 5.81
N SER A 101 0.46 -24.26 6.98
CA SER A 101 1.49 -24.96 7.77
C SER A 101 1.01 -26.31 8.32
N GLU A 102 -0.26 -26.42 8.70
CA GLU A 102 -0.86 -27.66 9.19
C GLU A 102 -0.97 -28.72 8.09
N VAL A 103 -1.40 -28.32 6.88
CA VAL A 103 -1.48 -29.23 5.72
C VAL A 103 -0.09 -29.74 5.33
N GLN A 104 0.92 -28.88 5.37
CA GLN A 104 2.30 -29.29 5.11
C GLN A 104 2.77 -30.35 6.11
N GLN A 105 2.49 -30.18 7.40
CA GLN A 105 2.86 -31.15 8.43
C GLN A 105 2.12 -32.49 8.25
N ALA A 106 0.86 -32.47 7.85
CA ALA A 106 0.08 -33.67 7.59
C ALA A 106 0.54 -34.44 6.33
N LEU A 107 1.06 -33.75 5.30
CA LEU A 107 1.62 -34.36 4.10
C LEU A 107 3.05 -34.89 4.29
N CYS A 108 3.79 -34.35 5.27
CA CYS A 108 5.16 -34.75 5.57
C CYS A 108 5.28 -35.80 6.70
N ALA A 109 4.16 -36.26 7.27
CA ALA A 109 4.07 -37.36 8.23
C ALA A 109 3.67 -38.66 7.53
#